data_AF-A0A517TBF7-F1
#
_entry.id   AF-A0A517TBF7-F1
#
_cell.length_a   1.000
_cell.length_b   1.000
_cell.length_c   1.000
_cell.angle_alpha   90.00
_cell.angle_beta   90.00
_cell.angle_gamma   90.00
#
_symmetry.space_group_name_H-M   'P 1'
#
loop_
_entity.id
_entity.type
_entity.pdbx_description
1 polymer ?
#
loop_
_entity_poly.entity_id
_entity_poly.type
_entity_poly.pdbx_seq_one_letter_code
_entity_poly.pdbx_strand_id
1 'polypeptide(L)'
;MWRQRLIEAERGITQGFRGDSIFFVHFFGGALILAAGIAFWLTLAEWALLVLAFSAVVTTELLHQVVRDICEELRGIRPATARRVHRLSTAAICTMTIGAIIIVCLIFGAHFCQIFFPPASL
;
A
#
# COMPACT_ATOMS: atom_id res chain seq x y z
N MET A 1 -1.15 -29.78 3.49
CA MET A 1 -0.07 -28.79 3.69
C MET A 1 -0.34 -27.45 2.99
N TRP A 2 -0.58 -27.37 1.68
CA TRP A 2 -0.85 -26.09 0.98
C TRP A 2 -2.10 -25.34 1.47
N ARG A 3 -3.19 -26.07 1.72
CA ARG A 3 -4.44 -25.50 2.27
C ARG A 3 -4.25 -24.86 3.64
N GLN A 4 -3.40 -25.43 4.50
CA GLN A 4 -3.14 -24.88 5.84
C GLN A 4 -2.37 -23.56 5.76
N ARG A 5 -1.37 -23.46 4.87
CA ARG A 5 -0.65 -22.21 4.63
C ARG A 5 -1.56 -21.10 4.10
N LEU A 6 -2.52 -21.44 3.24
CA LEU A 6 -3.52 -20.49 2.76
C LEU A 6 -4.47 -20.04 3.87
N ILE A 7 -4.91 -20.96 4.74
CA ILE A 7 -5.75 -20.63 5.89
C ILE A 7 -4.99 -19.79 6.92
N GLU A 8 -3.70 -20.04 7.14
CA GLU A 8 -2.83 -19.22 7.99
C GLU A 8 -2.60 -17.84 7.39
N ALA A 9 -2.38 -17.74 6.07
CA ALA A 9 -2.28 -16.47 5.36
C ALA A 9 -3.60 -15.69 5.45
N GLU A 10 -4.73 -16.34 5.21
CA GLU A 10 -6.07 -15.74 5.31
C GLU A 10 -6.37 -15.27 6.75
N ARG A 11 -6.04 -16.07 7.76
CA ARG A 11 -6.22 -15.68 9.17
C ARG A 11 -5.31 -14.54 9.57
N GLY A 12 -4.05 -14.54 9.13
CA GLY A 12 -3.10 -13.46 9.37
C GLY A 12 -3.52 -12.16 8.70
N ILE A 13 -4.00 -12.23 7.45
CA ILE A 13 -4.64 -11.11 6.76
C ILE A 13 -5.86 -10.63 7.56
N THR A 14 -6.80 -11.52 7.89
CA THR A 14 -8.03 -11.14 8.61
C THR A 14 -7.74 -10.52 9.99
N GLN A 15 -6.73 -11.01 10.70
CA GLN A 15 -6.27 -10.42 11.96
C GLN A 15 -5.67 -9.03 11.76
N GLY A 16 -4.82 -8.84 10.74
CA GLY A 16 -4.25 -7.53 10.44
C GLY A 16 -5.31 -6.50 10.01
N PHE A 17 -6.33 -6.94 9.27
CA PHE A 17 -7.43 -6.08 8.82
C PHE A 17 -8.38 -5.64 9.95
N ARG A 18 -8.41 -6.33 11.08
CA ARG A 18 -9.32 -6.04 12.21
C ARG A 18 -8.82 -4.90 13.11
N GLY A 19 -7.57 -4.46 12.95
CA GLY A 19 -7.02 -3.29 13.61
C GLY A 19 -7.33 -2.00 12.84
N ASP A 20 -8.60 -1.61 12.76
CA ASP A 20 -9.26 -0.34 12.35
C ASP A 20 -8.69 0.57 11.23
N SER A 21 -7.38 0.66 10.99
CA SER A 21 -6.75 1.63 10.07
C SER A 21 -6.48 1.08 8.67
N ILE A 22 -6.34 -0.25 8.51
CA ILE A 22 -6.01 -0.90 7.23
C ILE A 22 -7.18 -0.87 6.24
N PHE A 23 -8.40 -1.02 6.76
CA PHE A 23 -9.60 -1.16 5.94
C PHE A 23 -9.84 0.08 5.06
N PHE A 24 -9.60 1.27 5.61
CA PHE A 24 -9.82 2.52 4.89
C PHE A 24 -8.81 2.71 3.75
N VAL A 25 -7.53 2.42 3.97
CA VAL A 25 -6.47 2.58 2.96
C VAL A 25 -6.61 1.55 1.84
N HIS A 26 -6.99 0.31 2.16
CA HIS A 26 -7.16 -0.74 1.14
C HIS A 26 -8.42 -0.52 0.29
N PHE A 27 -9.52 -0.13 0.95
CA PHE A 27 -10.76 0.21 0.25
C PHE A 27 -10.56 1.43 -0.65
N PHE A 28 -9.90 2.48 -0.14
CA PHE A 28 -9.65 3.70 -0.90
C PHE A 28 -8.64 3.48 -2.04
N GLY A 29 -7.56 2.73 -1.79
CA GLY A 29 -6.57 2.39 -2.81
C GLY A 29 -7.15 1.51 -3.92
N GLY A 30 -7.95 0.49 -3.56
CA GLY A 30 -8.64 -0.37 -4.54
C GLY A 30 -9.67 0.40 -5.36
N ALA A 31 -10.46 1.28 -4.72
CA ALA A 31 -11.42 2.14 -5.42
C ALA A 31 -10.73 3.12 -6.37
N LEU A 32 -9.58 3.69 -5.98
CA LEU A 32 -8.83 4.62 -6.82
C LEU A 32 -8.24 3.94 -8.05
N ILE A 33 -7.71 2.71 -7.91
CA ILE A 33 -7.18 1.92 -9.04
C ILE A 33 -8.31 1.52 -10.01
N LEU A 34 -9.47 1.13 -9.49
CA LEU A 34 -10.63 0.80 -10.32
C LEU A 34 -11.17 2.04 -11.05
N ALA A 35 -11.26 3.18 -10.37
CA ALA A 35 -11.65 4.44 -10.99
C ALA A 35 -10.63 4.89 -12.07
N ALA A 36 -9.34 4.70 -11.81
CA ALA A 36 -8.25 4.97 -12.76
C ALA A 36 -8.41 4.17 -14.06
N GLY A 37 -8.62 2.87 -13.90
CA GLY A 37 -8.74 1.92 -14.99
C GLY A 37 -9.90 2.22 -15.92
N ILE A 38 -11.04 2.62 -15.35
CA ILE A 38 -12.26 2.90 -16.10
C ILE A 38 -12.19 4.28 -16.78
N ALA A 39 -11.60 5.28 -16.12
CA ALA A 39 -11.61 6.66 -16.62
C ALA A 39 -10.62 6.91 -17.77
N PHE A 40 -9.46 6.22 -17.80
CA PHE A 40 -8.33 6.61 -18.65
C PHE A 40 -7.90 5.58 -19.69
N TRP A 41 -8.56 4.43 -19.82
CA TRP A 41 -8.15 3.37 -20.75
C TRP A 41 -6.67 2.98 -20.59
N LEU A 42 -6.25 2.79 -19.33
CA LEU A 42 -4.86 2.52 -18.97
C LEU A 42 -4.27 1.32 -19.72
N THR A 43 -2.99 1.45 -20.05
CA THR A 43 -2.20 0.38 -20.67
C THR A 43 -1.91 -0.75 -19.67
N LEU A 44 -1.56 -1.94 -20.17
CA LEU A 44 -1.20 -3.09 -19.33
C LEU A 44 -0.03 -2.78 -18.38
N ALA A 45 0.92 -1.95 -18.81
CA ALA A 45 2.06 -1.55 -17.99
C ALA A 45 1.64 -0.69 -16.79
N GLU A 46 0.69 0.23 -17.00
CA GLU A 46 0.17 1.09 -15.92
C GLU A 46 -0.67 0.28 -14.93
N TRP A 47 -1.46 -0.67 -15.42
CA TRP A 47 -2.13 -1.64 -14.56
C TRP A 47 -1.15 -2.44 -13.70
N ALA A 48 -0.05 -2.93 -14.30
CA ALA A 48 0.97 -3.66 -13.58
C ALA A 48 1.63 -2.79 -12.49
N LEU A 49 1.95 -1.53 -12.79
CA LEU A 49 2.52 -0.58 -11.83
C LEU A 49 1.54 -0.26 -10.69
N LEU A 50 0.26 -0.07 -10.98
CA LEU A 50 -0.75 0.18 -9.96
C LEU A 50 -0.95 -1.03 -9.03
N VAL A 51 -1.01 -2.24 -9.59
CA VAL A 51 -1.11 -3.48 -8.80
C VAL A 51 0.15 -3.68 -7.94
N LEU A 52 1.33 -3.39 -8.49
CA LEU A 52 2.60 -3.50 -7.77
C LEU A 52 2.69 -2.46 -6.65
N ALA A 53 2.34 -1.20 -6.91
CA ALA A 53 2.29 -0.15 -5.90
C ALA A 53 1.31 -0.49 -4.77
N PHE A 54 0.11 -0.99 -5.11
CA PHE A 54 -0.88 -1.40 -4.13
C PHE A 54 -0.37 -2.55 -3.26
N SER A 55 0.10 -3.65 -3.87
CA SER A 55 0.63 -4.80 -3.14
C SER A 55 1.82 -4.44 -2.25
N ALA A 56 2.68 -3.51 -2.68
CA ALA A 56 3.81 -3.01 -1.89
C ALA A 56 3.37 -2.22 -0.64
N VAL A 57 2.35 -1.36 -0.77
CA VAL A 57 1.73 -0.65 0.36
C VAL A 57 1.10 -1.64 1.33
N VAL A 58 0.28 -2.59 0.84
CA VAL A 58 -0.35 -3.64 1.67
C VAL A 58 0.72 -4.42 2.45
N THR A 59 1.79 -4.83 1.77
CA THR A 59 2.87 -5.60 2.39
C THR A 59 3.57 -4.81 3.48
N THR A 60 3.83 -3.52 3.24
CA THR A 60 4.51 -2.65 4.21
C THR A 60 3.64 -2.37 5.42
N GLU A 61 2.33 -2.24 5.24
CA GLU A 61 1.36 -2.11 6.32
C GLU A 61 1.30 -3.37 7.19
N LEU A 62 1.24 -4.56 6.59
CA LEU A 62 1.30 -5.81 7.37
C LEU A 62 2.61 -5.94 8.16
N LEU A 63 3.74 -5.56 7.56
CA LEU A 63 5.03 -5.51 8.26
C LEU A 63 5.02 -4.48 9.39
N HIS A 64 4.38 -3.32 9.20
CA HIS A 64 4.24 -2.30 10.24
C HIS A 64 3.49 -2.84 11.45
N GLN A 65 2.41 -3.59 11.24
CA GLN A 65 1.65 -4.23 12.31
C GLN A 65 2.47 -5.27 13.06
N VAL A 66 3.18 -6.15 12.35
CA VAL A 66 4.08 -7.13 12.98
C VAL A 66 5.12 -6.43 13.87
N VAL A 67 5.71 -5.33 13.38
CA VAL A 67 6.67 -4.54 14.17
C VAL A 67 6.01 -3.87 15.37
N ARG A 68 4.77 -3.36 15.23
CA ARG A 68 4.02 -2.77 16.33
C ARG A 68 3.78 -3.79 17.45
N ASP A 69 3.34 -4.99 17.10
CA ASP A 69 3.04 -6.06 18.06
C ASP A 69 4.32 -6.48 18.82
N ILE A 70 5.44 -6.65 18.10
CA ILE A 70 6.76 -6.90 18.72
C ILE A 70 7.16 -5.74 19.65
N CYS A 71 6.90 -4.49 19.24
CA CYS A 71 7.21 -3.32 20.07
C CYS A 71 6.36 -3.28 21.35
N GLU A 72 5.11 -3.73 21.32
CA GLU A 72 4.25 -3.80 22.51
C GLU A 72 4.80 -4.78 23.55
N GLU A 73 5.26 -5.96 23.13
CA GLU A 73 5.95 -6.91 24.00
C GLU A 73 7.28 -6.34 24.53
N LEU A 74 8.05 -5.67 23.65
CA LEU A 74 9.36 -5.12 24.01
C LEU A 74 9.28 -3.90 24.93
N ARG A 75 8.13 -3.20 25.02
CA ARG A 75 7.96 -2.01 25.87
C ARG A 75 8.22 -2.31 27.35
N GLY A 76 7.91 -3.51 27.82
CA GLY A 76 8.16 -3.92 29.21
C GLY A 76 9.64 -4.11 29.55
N ILE A 77 10.49 -4.40 28.56
CA ILE A 77 11.91 -4.76 28.77
C ILE A 77 12.82 -3.60 28.35
N ARG A 78 12.59 -3.03 27.15
CA ARG A 78 13.43 -1.98 26.55
C ARG A 78 12.56 -0.88 25.90
N PRO A 79 11.97 0.02 26.70
CA PRO A 79 11.01 1.00 26.21
C PRO A 79 11.63 2.00 25.20
N ALA A 80 12.90 2.35 25.36
CA ALA A 80 13.61 3.23 24.41
C ALA A 80 13.81 2.56 23.04
N THR A 81 14.18 1.29 23.02
CA THR A 81 14.33 0.50 21.79
C THR A 81 13.00 0.30 21.10
N ALA A 82 11.95 -0.09 21.82
CA ALA A 82 10.60 -0.26 21.28
C ALA A 82 10.09 1.03 20.60
N ARG A 83 10.26 2.20 21.25
CA ARG A 83 9.90 3.50 20.64
C ARG A 83 10.69 3.80 19.38
N ARG A 84 11.99 3.51 19.36
CA ARG A 84 12.85 3.74 18.18
C ARG A 84 12.42 2.87 17.00
N VAL A 85 12.21 1.57 17.23
CA VAL A 85 11.80 0.63 16.18
C VAL A 85 10.42 0.98 15.63
N HIS A 86 9.46 1.30 16.51
CA HIS A 86 8.13 1.76 16.10
C HIS A 86 8.21 3.01 15.21
N ARG A 87 9.01 4.02 15.58
CA ARG A 87 9.20 5.23 14.77
C ARG A 87 9.78 4.95 13.39
N LEU A 88 10.78 4.06 13.29
CA LEU A 88 11.37 3.65 12.02
C LEU A 88 10.35 2.92 11.14
N SER A 89 9.54 2.06 11.75
CA SER A 89 8.48 1.35 11.03
C SER A 89 7.40 2.29 10.51
N THR A 90 6.96 3.26 11.33
CA THR A 90 6.05 4.33 10.90
C THR A 90 6.66 5.18 9.77
N ALA A 91 7.97 5.47 9.81
CA ALA A 91 8.63 6.19 8.73
C ALA A 91 8.65 5.37 7.42
N ALA A 92 8.93 4.07 7.50
CA ALA A 92 8.96 3.19 6.33
C ALA A 92 7.61 3.11 5.62
N ILE A 93 6.51 2.96 6.35
CA ILE A 93 5.18 2.95 5.76
C ILE A 93 4.81 4.29 5.14
N CYS A 94 5.13 5.41 5.81
CA CYS A 94 4.92 6.74 5.24
C CYS A 94 5.69 6.90 3.92
N THR A 95 6.95 6.46 3.84
CA THR A 95 7.73 6.56 2.60
C THR A 95 7.15 5.69 1.48
N MET A 96 6.65 4.50 1.79
CA MET A 96 5.99 3.63 0.80
C MET A 96 4.70 4.26 0.27
N THR A 97 3.87 4.81 1.17
CA THR A 97 2.63 5.48 0.81
C THR A 97 2.88 6.70 -0.08
N ILE A 98 3.90 7.51 0.23
CA ILE A 98 4.30 8.64 -0.62
C ILE A 98 4.74 8.15 -2.01
N GLY A 99 5.54 7.08 -2.08
CA GLY A 99 5.94 6.48 -3.36
C GLY A 99 4.75 6.02 -4.19
N ALA A 100 3.76 5.37 -3.58
CA ALA A 100 2.54 4.95 -4.25
C ALA A 100 1.73 6.15 -4.77
N ILE A 101 1.60 7.22 -3.98
CA ILE A 101 0.94 8.46 -4.41
C ILE A 101 1.65 9.06 -5.62
N ILE A 102 2.99 9.10 -5.63
CA ILE A 102 3.76 9.62 -6.77
C ILE A 102 3.49 8.79 -8.04
N ILE A 103 3.49 7.46 -7.96
CA ILE A 103 3.18 6.58 -9.09
C ILE A 103 1.79 6.89 -9.64
N VAL A 104 0.78 6.99 -8.77
CA VAL A 104 -0.59 7.35 -9.14
C VAL A 104 -0.60 8.73 -9.83
N CYS A 105 -0.02 9.75 -9.21
CA CYS A 105 0.03 11.10 -9.77
C CYS A 105 0.72 11.16 -11.14
N LEU A 106 1.78 10.37 -11.37
CA LEU A 106 2.49 10.32 -12.65
C LEU A 106 1.62 9.71 -13.75
N ILE A 107 0.96 8.59 -13.47
CA ILE A 107 0.09 7.89 -14.44
C ILE A 107 -1.09 8.79 -14.82
N PHE A 108 -1.79 9.34 -13.83
CA PHE A 108 -2.96 10.19 -14.03
C PHE A 108 -2.58 11.56 -14.63
N GLY A 109 -1.47 12.16 -14.17
CA GLY A 109 -0.96 13.42 -14.70
C GLY A 109 -0.56 13.31 -16.17
N ALA A 110 0.09 12.20 -16.56
CA ALA A 110 0.44 11.95 -17.95
C ALA A 110 -0.80 11.85 -18.85
N HIS A 111 -1.81 11.10 -18.41
CA HIS A 111 -3.07 10.98 -19.15
C HIS A 111 -3.85 12.31 -19.24
N PHE A 112 -3.91 13.07 -18.14
CA PHE A 112 -4.56 14.39 -18.14
C PHE A 112 -3.86 15.35 -19.12
N CYS A 113 -2.53 15.36 -19.15
CA CYS A 113 -1.76 16.14 -20.12
C CYS A 113 -2.01 15.69 -21.56
N GLN A 114 -2.17 14.39 -21.85
CA GLN A 114 -2.49 13.93 -23.21
C GLN A 114 -3.88 14.38 -23.67
N ILE A 115 -4.87 14.40 -22.78
CA ILE A 115 -6.23 14.83 -23.11
C ILE A 115 -6.27 16.35 -23.34
N PHE A 116 -5.57 17.14 -22.52
CA PHE A 116 -5.59 18.61 -22.59
C PHE A 116 -4.58 19.19 -23.60
N PHE A 117 -3.44 18.54 -23.79
CA PHE A 117 -2.39 18.86 -24.75
C PHE A 117 -2.16 17.63 -25.64
N PRO A 118 -3.07 17.34 -26.59
CA PRO A 118 -2.80 16.31 -27.58
C PRO A 118 -1.49 16.68 -28.30
N PRO A 119 -0.53 15.76 -28.44
CA PRO A 119 0.67 16.01 -29.21
C PRO A 119 0.21 16.41 -30.61
N ALA A 120 0.57 17.63 -31.03
CA ALA A 120 0.32 18.09 -32.39
C ALA A 120 0.88 17.03 -33.34
N SER A 121 -0.03 16.40 -34.08
CA SER A 121 0.29 15.37 -35.08
C SER A 121 1.36 15.91 -36.03
N LEU A 122 2.58 15.35 -35.93
CA LEU A 122 3.60 15.42 -36.96
C LEU A 122 3.45 14.23 -37.90
#